data_AF-A0A397VWM2-F1
#
_entry.id   AF-A0A397VWM2-F1
#
_cell.length_a   1.000
_cell.length_b   1.000
_cell.length_c   1.000
_cell.angle_alpha   90.00
_cell.angle_beta   90.00
_cell.angle_gamma   90.00
#
_symmetry.space_group_name_H-M   'P 1'
#
loop_
_entity.id
_entity.type
_entity.pdbx_description
1 polymer ?
#
loop_
_entity_poly.entity_id
_entity_poly.type
_entity_poly.pdbx_seq_one_letter_code
_entity_poly.pdbx_strand_id
1 'polypeptide(L)'
;MNEITSNSNLHGMPAYVEPQCLVNDKYRRNMKSDVYSLGVILWEISSGRPPFPSFESVLSLAVHIFKGNREGPIEGTPFQYIKLYKQCWDNDPADRPETILIFNTLKQINLNESLSQHHPIEASVQLFENLRKEAHEFFEQGKFLKALELFEVIPKSCQLSPEDQVNATAWDLSHNRGFENFSELIMALRKNTMLTSLDLSSNELGSFGGKLLSEALCKNTTLTSLILKENNLGSKGGKALSEVLCKNTTLTSLDLYSNELGSGGGKSISKCTLQEHHAYFLKS
;
A
#
# COMPACT_ATOMS: atom_id res chain seq x y z
N MET A 1 13.93 -33.54 -3.65
CA MET A 1 14.38 -33.42 -2.25
C MET A 1 13.25 -33.96 -1.39
N ASN A 2 13.52 -34.95 -0.54
CA ASN A 2 12.49 -35.57 0.28
C ASN A 2 12.15 -34.62 1.44
N GLU A 3 10.89 -34.17 1.50
CA GLU A 3 10.36 -33.39 2.61
C GLU A 3 10.39 -34.22 3.89
N ILE A 4 11.00 -33.67 4.94
CA ILE A 4 11.01 -34.27 6.28
C ILE A 4 9.72 -33.84 6.97
N THR A 5 8.75 -34.75 7.10
CA THR A 5 7.49 -34.49 7.81
C THR A 5 7.55 -35.00 9.25
N SER A 6 7.16 -34.16 10.21
CA SER A 6 7.10 -34.50 11.64
C SER A 6 5.65 -34.78 12.11
N ASN A 7 5.45 -35.92 12.75
CA ASN A 7 4.15 -36.42 13.26
C ASN A 7 3.89 -36.07 14.75
N SER A 8 4.48 -35.03 15.33
CA SER A 8 4.23 -34.72 16.76
C SER A 8 2.79 -34.28 17.02
N ASN A 9 2.06 -35.04 17.83
CA ASN A 9 0.68 -34.75 18.25
C ASN A 9 0.56 -33.41 19.02
N LEU A 10 -0.65 -32.86 19.00
CA LEU A 10 -1.15 -31.57 19.51
C LEU A 10 -0.85 -31.31 21.02
N HIS A 11 0.41 -31.12 21.41
CA HIS A 11 0.84 -30.77 22.78
C HIS A 11 1.83 -29.59 22.79
N GLY A 12 1.48 -28.51 22.10
CA GLY A 12 2.26 -27.27 22.05
C GLY A 12 1.43 -26.06 22.51
N MET A 13 2.12 -24.99 22.91
CA MET A 13 1.49 -23.70 23.20
C MET A 13 0.87 -23.14 21.91
N PRO A 14 -0.47 -22.93 21.82
CA PRO A 14 -1.15 -22.60 20.57
C PRO A 14 -0.61 -21.35 19.86
N ALA A 15 -0.02 -20.42 20.60
CA ALA A 15 0.59 -19.21 20.05
C ALA A 15 1.63 -19.49 18.96
N TYR A 16 2.44 -20.54 19.13
CA TYR A 16 3.50 -20.91 18.20
C TYR A 16 3.06 -21.94 17.16
N VAL A 17 1.85 -22.48 17.29
CA VAL A 17 1.36 -23.54 16.41
C VAL A 17 0.70 -22.90 15.20
N GLU A 18 1.06 -23.40 14.02
CA GLU A 18 0.42 -23.08 12.76
C GLU A 18 -1.12 -23.13 12.87
N PRO A 19 -1.85 -22.04 12.54
CA PRO A 19 -3.30 -21.98 12.70
C PRO A 19 -4.06 -23.12 12.02
N GLN A 20 -3.59 -23.60 10.86
CA GLN A 20 -4.25 -24.71 10.15
C GLN A 20 -4.17 -26.05 10.90
N CYS A 21 -3.15 -26.25 11.75
CA CYS A 21 -3.02 -27.43 12.59
C CYS A 21 -4.03 -27.47 13.74
N LEU A 22 -4.65 -26.34 14.08
CA LEU A 22 -5.61 -26.24 15.20
C LEU A 22 -7.02 -26.71 14.82
N VAL A 23 -7.30 -26.82 13.51
CA VAL A 23 -8.66 -27.11 12.98
C VAL A 23 -8.68 -28.36 12.11
N ASN A 24 -7.57 -28.67 11.42
CA ASN A 24 -7.50 -29.81 10.52
C ASN A 24 -6.45 -30.81 10.99
N ASP A 25 -6.90 -31.88 11.64
CA ASP A 25 -6.05 -32.99 12.10
C ASP A 25 -5.29 -33.70 10.96
N LYS A 26 -5.71 -33.51 9.71
CA LYS A 26 -5.02 -34.04 8.52
C LYS A 26 -3.99 -33.08 7.94
N TYR A 27 -3.95 -31.82 8.40
CA TYR A 27 -2.97 -30.86 7.93
C TYR A 27 -1.57 -31.30 8.33
N ARG A 28 -0.69 -31.43 7.33
CA ARG A 28 0.70 -31.81 7.55
C ARG A 28 1.55 -30.56 7.67
N ARG A 29 2.23 -30.44 8.82
CA ARG A 29 3.23 -29.40 9.02
C ARG A 29 4.35 -29.53 8.00
N ASN A 30 4.78 -28.39 7.52
CA ASN A 30 5.86 -28.22 6.56
C ASN A 30 6.74 -27.04 6.98
N MET A 31 7.70 -26.67 6.14
CA MET A 31 8.61 -25.55 6.43
C MET A 31 7.85 -24.22 6.64
N LYS A 32 6.68 -24.02 6.04
CA LYS A 32 5.86 -22.81 6.28
C LYS A 32 5.25 -22.80 7.68
N SER A 33 4.99 -23.96 8.28
CA SER A 33 4.60 -24.08 9.69
C SER A 33 5.76 -23.70 10.64
N ASP A 34 6.99 -24.05 10.27
CA ASP A 34 8.18 -23.64 11.03
C ASP A 34 8.43 -22.12 10.90
N VAL A 35 8.21 -21.56 9.70
CA VAL A 35 8.29 -20.10 9.46
C VAL A 35 7.26 -19.35 10.30
N TYR A 36 6.03 -19.87 10.44
CA TYR A 36 5.03 -19.31 11.35
C TYR A 36 5.56 -19.25 12.79
N SER A 37 6.05 -20.39 13.28
CA SER A 37 6.61 -20.51 14.63
C SER A 37 7.76 -19.54 14.85
N LEU A 38 8.64 -19.40 13.84
CA LEU A 38 9.74 -18.45 13.85
C LEU A 38 9.25 -16.99 13.92
N GLY A 39 8.18 -16.62 13.21
CA GLY A 39 7.59 -15.29 13.30
C GLY A 39 7.15 -14.93 14.73
N VAL A 40 6.51 -15.88 15.41
CA VAL A 40 6.10 -15.71 16.82
C VAL A 40 7.32 -15.56 17.74
N ILE A 41 8.38 -16.36 17.52
CA ILE A 41 9.64 -16.25 18.27
C ILE A 41 10.32 -14.89 18.03
N LEU A 42 10.35 -14.38 16.81
CA LEU A 42 10.92 -13.08 16.51
C LEU A 42 10.17 -11.96 17.26
N TRP A 43 8.83 -12.02 17.30
CA TRP A 43 8.05 -11.08 18.11
C TRP A 43 8.35 -11.22 19.61
N GLU A 44 8.48 -12.45 20.12
CA GLU A 44 8.84 -12.72 21.52
C GLU A 44 10.21 -12.12 21.87
N ILE A 45 11.20 -12.28 20.99
CA ILE A 45 12.53 -11.64 21.13
C ILE A 45 12.39 -10.12 21.23
N SER A 46 11.59 -9.49 20.36
CA SER A 46 11.40 -8.03 20.40
C SER A 46 10.62 -7.53 21.61
N SER A 47 9.69 -8.33 22.13
CA SER A 47 8.82 -7.94 23.24
C SER A 47 9.42 -8.27 24.61
N GLY A 48 10.34 -9.23 24.67
CA GLY A 48 10.89 -9.76 25.91
C GLY A 48 9.87 -10.52 26.77
N ARG A 49 8.71 -10.92 26.20
CA ARG A 49 7.62 -11.58 26.92
C ARG A 49 6.93 -12.65 26.05
N PRO A 50 6.32 -13.68 26.68
CA PRO A 50 5.57 -14.68 25.94
C PRO A 50 4.33 -14.07 25.27
N PRO A 51 3.92 -14.59 24.09
CA PRO A 51 2.74 -14.10 23.37
C PRO A 51 1.44 -14.46 24.09
N PHE A 52 0.47 -13.55 24.01
CA PHE A 52 -0.88 -13.67 24.55
C PHE A 52 -0.94 -13.99 26.06
N PRO A 53 -0.26 -13.24 26.94
CA PRO A 53 -0.16 -13.55 28.37
C PRO A 53 -1.51 -13.44 29.11
N SER A 54 -2.51 -12.79 28.53
CA SER A 54 -3.84 -12.60 29.12
C SER A 54 -4.81 -13.76 28.87
N PHE A 55 -4.47 -14.72 28.00
CA PHE A 55 -5.36 -15.83 27.69
C PHE A 55 -5.15 -17.00 28.65
N GLU A 56 -6.12 -17.27 29.51
CA GLU A 56 -6.07 -18.41 30.44
C GLU A 56 -6.47 -19.75 29.79
N SER A 57 -7.29 -19.70 28.73
CA SER A 57 -7.81 -20.90 28.05
C SER A 57 -7.13 -21.11 26.70
N VAL A 58 -6.46 -22.28 26.58
CA VAL A 58 -5.82 -22.78 25.35
C VAL A 58 -6.79 -22.79 24.16
N LEU A 59 -8.05 -23.18 24.37
CA LEU A 59 -9.07 -23.20 23.32
C LEU A 59 -9.46 -21.79 22.88
N SER A 60 -9.61 -20.85 23.82
CA SER A 60 -9.94 -19.46 23.50
C SER A 60 -8.81 -18.78 22.71
N LEU A 61 -7.56 -19.09 23.05
CA LEU A 61 -6.38 -18.62 22.34
C LEU A 61 -6.32 -19.22 20.93
N ALA A 62 -6.55 -20.53 20.79
CA ALA A 62 -6.58 -21.20 19.48
C ALA A 62 -7.62 -20.58 18.55
N VAL A 63 -8.84 -20.30 19.05
CA VAL A 63 -9.89 -19.61 18.28
C VAL A 63 -9.48 -18.17 17.94
N HIS A 64 -8.84 -17.45 18.86
CA HIS A 64 -8.38 -16.08 18.63
C HIS A 64 -7.34 -16.01 17.51
N ILE A 65 -6.36 -16.92 17.52
CA ILE A 65 -5.30 -17.05 16.51
C ILE A 65 -5.89 -17.47 15.15
N PHE A 66 -6.80 -18.44 15.14
CA PHE A 66 -7.45 -18.91 13.92
C PHE A 66 -8.24 -17.80 13.20
N LYS A 67 -8.80 -16.86 13.95
CA LYS A 67 -9.45 -15.65 13.40
C LYS A 67 -8.47 -14.63 12.79
N GLY A 68 -7.17 -14.93 12.80
CA GLY A 68 -6.13 -14.07 12.26
C GLY A 68 -5.65 -12.98 13.20
N ASN A 69 -6.09 -12.98 14.46
CA ASN A 69 -5.59 -12.01 15.42
C ASN A 69 -4.16 -12.37 15.84
N ARG A 70 -3.33 -11.34 15.97
CA ARG A 70 -1.91 -11.43 16.32
C ARG A 70 -1.57 -10.36 17.34
N GLU A 71 -0.41 -10.51 17.96
CA GLU A 71 0.16 -9.48 18.83
C GLU A 71 0.45 -8.17 18.07
N GLY A 72 0.38 -7.06 18.80
CA GLY A 72 0.69 -5.74 18.27
C GLY A 72 2.20 -5.49 18.12
N PRO A 73 2.60 -4.50 17.32
CA PRO A 73 4.00 -4.09 17.25
C PRO A 73 4.50 -3.55 18.60
N ILE A 74 5.75 -3.82 18.92
CA ILE A 74 6.42 -3.35 20.14
C ILE A 74 7.17 -2.05 19.85
N GLU A 75 7.01 -1.06 20.72
CA GLU A 75 7.69 0.23 20.63
C GLU A 75 9.22 0.04 20.63
N GLY A 76 9.92 0.79 19.78
CA GLY A 76 11.37 0.70 19.63
C GLY A 76 11.87 -0.48 18.77
N THR A 77 11.00 -1.41 18.35
CA THR A 77 11.41 -2.49 17.44
C THR A 77 11.62 -1.95 16.02
N PRO A 78 12.74 -2.25 15.34
CA PRO A 78 12.99 -1.78 13.97
C PRO A 78 11.87 -2.18 13.00
N PHE A 79 11.44 -1.25 12.15
CA PHE A 79 10.31 -1.47 11.22
C PHE A 79 10.51 -2.69 10.30
N GLN A 80 11.73 -2.91 9.80
CA GLN A 80 12.04 -4.08 8.97
C GLN A 80 11.89 -5.40 9.75
N TYR A 81 12.23 -5.39 11.03
CA TYR A 81 12.04 -6.54 11.92
C TYR A 81 10.55 -6.81 12.17
N ILE A 82 9.75 -5.74 12.34
CA ILE A 82 8.28 -5.81 12.44
C ILE A 82 7.66 -6.40 11.17
N LYS A 83 8.04 -5.87 10.00
CA LYS A 83 7.57 -6.37 8.69
C LYS A 83 7.91 -7.85 8.54
N LEU A 84 9.13 -8.24 8.89
CA LEU A 84 9.59 -9.62 8.77
C LEU A 84 8.77 -10.59 9.62
N TYR A 85 8.64 -10.35 10.94
CA TYR A 85 7.88 -11.30 11.76
C TYR A 85 6.39 -11.32 11.39
N LYS A 86 5.86 -10.20 10.88
CA LYS A 86 4.48 -10.13 10.39
C LYS A 86 4.25 -10.97 9.15
N GLN A 87 5.21 -10.98 8.23
CA GLN A 87 5.16 -11.84 7.05
C GLN A 87 5.35 -13.31 7.43
N CYS A 88 6.18 -13.62 8.42
CA CYS A 88 6.41 -14.98 8.87
C CYS A 88 5.14 -15.65 9.44
N TRP A 89 4.31 -14.92 10.20
CA TRP A 89 3.12 -15.49 10.86
C TRP A 89 1.79 -15.24 10.12
N ASP A 90 1.87 -14.99 8.81
CA ASP A 90 0.69 -14.76 7.97
C ASP A 90 -0.30 -15.95 8.06
N ASN A 91 -1.60 -15.67 7.92
CA ASN A 91 -2.62 -16.72 7.95
C ASN A 91 -2.52 -17.65 6.75
N ASP A 92 -2.13 -17.16 5.58
CA ASP A 92 -1.90 -17.99 4.41
C ASP A 92 -0.43 -18.46 4.37
N PRO A 93 -0.16 -19.79 4.47
CA PRO A 93 1.18 -20.33 4.32
C PRO A 93 1.89 -19.95 3.01
N ALA A 94 1.14 -19.65 1.94
CA ALA A 94 1.70 -19.26 0.65
C ALA A 94 2.35 -17.86 0.69
N ASP A 95 1.83 -16.96 1.53
CA ASP A 95 2.33 -15.58 1.65
C ASP A 95 3.54 -15.45 2.57
N ARG A 96 3.88 -16.51 3.30
CA ARG A 96 5.03 -16.53 4.20
C ARG A 96 6.33 -16.64 3.40
N PRO A 97 7.41 -15.96 3.84
CA PRO A 97 8.67 -15.96 3.12
C PRO A 97 9.37 -17.32 3.12
N GLU A 98 10.30 -17.51 2.19
CA GLU A 98 11.26 -18.61 2.27
C GLU A 98 12.31 -18.35 3.35
N THR A 99 12.82 -19.40 3.98
CA THR A 99 13.81 -19.29 5.07
C THR A 99 15.08 -18.54 4.64
N ILE A 100 15.47 -18.66 3.38
CA ILE A 100 16.61 -17.91 2.81
C ILE A 100 16.36 -16.40 2.82
N LEU A 101 15.13 -15.95 2.55
CA LEU A 101 14.77 -14.54 2.59
C LEU A 101 14.80 -14.03 4.03
N ILE A 102 14.26 -14.80 4.98
CA ILE A 102 14.29 -14.47 6.41
C ILE A 102 15.73 -14.26 6.90
N PHE A 103 16.62 -15.20 6.58
CA PHE A 103 18.03 -15.13 6.95
C PHE A 103 18.71 -13.88 6.37
N ASN A 104 18.49 -13.60 5.09
CA ASN A 104 19.07 -12.44 4.42
C ASN A 104 18.55 -11.13 5.03
N THR A 105 17.24 -11.04 5.33
CA THR A 105 16.64 -9.87 5.97
C THR A 105 17.20 -9.66 7.38
N LEU A 106 17.28 -10.71 8.21
CA LEU A 106 17.87 -10.61 9.56
C LEU A 106 19.34 -10.18 9.52
N LYS A 107 20.11 -10.72 8.57
CA LYS A 107 21.50 -10.33 8.37
C LYS A 107 21.63 -8.84 8.01
N GLN A 108 20.76 -8.33 7.14
CA GLN A 108 20.74 -6.91 6.78
C GLN A 108 20.37 -6.03 7.98
N ILE A 109 19.37 -6.42 8.78
CA ILE A 109 18.99 -5.68 9.99
C ILE A 109 20.16 -5.58 10.97
N ASN A 110 20.86 -6.68 11.22
CA ASN A 110 22.02 -6.70 12.13
C ASN A 110 23.20 -5.88 11.59
N LEU A 111 23.45 -5.93 10.28
CA LEU A 111 24.47 -5.08 9.63
C LEU A 111 24.13 -3.59 9.80
N ASN A 112 22.85 -3.22 9.61
CA ASN A 112 22.40 -1.85 9.81
C ASN A 112 22.52 -1.39 11.28
N GLU A 113 22.24 -2.27 12.24
CA GLU A 113 22.45 -2.00 13.68
C GLU A 113 23.93 -1.82 14.02
N SER A 114 24.82 -2.67 13.49
CA SER A 114 26.27 -2.56 13.72
C SER A 114 26.87 -1.26 13.13
N LEU A 115 26.32 -0.77 12.02
CA LEU A 115 26.68 0.51 11.41
C LEU A 115 26.09 1.71 12.19
N SER A 116 24.90 1.54 12.78
CA SER A 116 24.20 2.58 13.54
C SER A 116 24.88 2.92 14.88
N GLN A 117 25.66 2.01 15.47
CA GLN A 117 26.44 2.29 16.68
C GLN A 117 27.64 3.22 16.42
N HIS A 118 28.04 3.42 15.15
CA HIS A 118 29.19 4.24 14.80
C HIS A 118 28.89 5.49 13.95
N HIS A 119 27.75 5.61 13.23
CA HIS A 119 27.33 6.84 12.56
C HIS A 119 25.79 6.91 12.39
N PRO A 120 25.04 7.53 13.34
CA PRO A 120 23.57 7.50 13.38
C PRO A 120 22.85 8.13 12.17
N ILE A 121 23.51 9.04 11.45
CA ILE A 121 22.91 9.80 10.35
C ILE A 121 22.99 9.01 9.03
N GLU A 122 24.08 8.29 8.76
CA GLU A 122 24.25 7.59 7.48
C GLU A 122 23.40 6.32 7.37
N ALA A 123 23.24 5.57 8.47
CA ALA A 123 22.42 4.34 8.48
C ALA A 123 20.92 4.63 8.34
N SER A 124 20.43 5.73 8.93
CA SER A 124 19.05 6.18 8.76
C SER A 124 18.81 6.68 7.33
N VAL A 125 19.74 7.45 6.76
CA VAL A 125 19.70 7.87 5.35
C VAL A 125 19.64 6.67 4.41
N GLN A 126 20.46 5.65 4.61
CA GLN A 126 20.47 4.45 3.74
C GLN A 126 19.17 3.63 3.84
N LEU A 127 18.55 3.56 5.02
CA LEU A 127 17.25 2.91 5.19
C LEU A 127 16.15 3.64 4.40
N PHE A 128 16.12 4.98 4.47
CA PHE A 128 15.17 5.77 3.70
C PHE A 128 15.43 5.68 2.19
N GLU A 129 16.69 5.65 1.76
CA GLU A 129 17.06 5.38 0.36
C GLU A 129 16.53 4.04 -0.14
N ASN A 130 16.60 2.99 0.68
CA ASN A 130 16.09 1.68 0.30
C ASN A 130 14.55 1.67 0.24
N LEU A 131 13.87 2.31 1.20
CA LEU A 131 12.41 2.46 1.18
C LEU A 131 11.93 3.28 -0.03
N ARG A 132 12.69 4.32 -0.40
CA ARG A 132 12.44 5.10 -1.62
C ARG A 132 12.50 4.20 -2.85
N LYS A 133 13.57 3.41 -2.99
CA LYS A 133 13.71 2.47 -4.12
C LYS A 133 12.57 1.47 -4.18
N GLU A 134 12.19 0.87 -3.05
CA GLU A 134 11.07 -0.07 -2.97
C GLU A 134 9.74 0.60 -3.37
N ALA A 135 9.51 1.85 -2.95
CA ALA A 135 8.32 2.61 -3.34
C ALA A 135 8.28 2.87 -4.86
N HIS A 136 9.40 3.28 -5.47
CA HIS A 136 9.50 3.48 -6.91
C HIS A 136 9.27 2.17 -7.68
N GLU A 137 9.84 1.05 -7.23
CA GLU A 137 9.60 -0.26 -7.84
C GLU A 137 8.12 -0.66 -7.82
N PHE A 138 7.40 -0.36 -6.72
CA PHE A 138 5.95 -0.58 -6.67
C PHE A 138 5.18 0.34 -7.61
N PHE A 139 5.63 1.58 -7.81
CA PHE A 139 5.04 2.51 -8.79
C PHE A 139 5.16 1.98 -10.21
N GLU A 140 6.36 1.56 -10.63
CA GLU A 140 6.61 0.99 -11.96
C GLU A 140 5.79 -0.30 -12.20
N GLN A 141 5.47 -1.04 -11.13
CA GLN A 141 4.64 -2.24 -11.19
C GLN A 141 3.12 -1.94 -11.15
N GLY A 142 2.71 -0.67 -11.03
CA GLY A 142 1.31 -0.27 -10.87
C GLY A 142 0.68 -0.69 -9.53
N LYS A 143 1.49 -0.97 -8.50
CA LYS A 143 1.08 -1.35 -7.14
C LYS A 143 0.95 -0.11 -6.24
N PHE A 144 0.06 0.80 -6.65
CA PHE A 144 -0.04 2.14 -6.05
C PHE A 144 -0.39 2.14 -4.55
N LEU A 145 -1.17 1.17 -4.05
CA LEU A 145 -1.48 1.10 -2.62
C LEU A 145 -0.25 0.74 -1.78
N LYS A 146 0.58 -0.20 -2.23
CA LYS A 146 1.81 -0.59 -1.55
C LYS A 146 2.84 0.54 -1.55
N ALA A 147 2.92 1.26 -2.67
CA ALA A 147 3.78 2.42 -2.76
C ALA A 147 3.30 3.56 -1.83
N LEU A 148 1.98 3.77 -1.73
CA LEU A 148 1.39 4.73 -0.81
C LEU A 148 1.71 4.41 0.66
N GLU A 149 1.62 3.14 1.06
CA GLU A 149 2.00 2.71 2.42
C GLU A 149 3.44 3.10 2.76
N LEU A 150 4.37 2.99 1.80
CA LEU A 150 5.76 3.40 1.99
C LEU A 150 5.91 4.92 2.03
N PHE A 151 5.18 5.65 1.18
CA PHE A 151 5.17 7.11 1.15
C PHE A 151 4.47 7.76 2.35
N GLU A 152 3.67 7.05 3.15
CA GLU A 152 3.16 7.56 4.43
C GLU A 152 4.19 7.44 5.58
N VAL A 153 5.16 6.53 5.44
CA VAL A 153 6.20 6.27 6.46
C VAL A 153 7.36 7.27 6.32
N ILE A 154 7.76 7.60 5.09
CA ILE A 154 8.90 8.49 4.79
C ILE A 154 8.75 9.94 5.33
N PRO A 155 7.58 10.61 5.25
CA PRO A 155 7.40 12.02 5.63
C PRO A 155 7.39 12.25 7.15
N LYS A 156 7.08 11.23 7.96
CA LYS A 156 6.97 11.38 9.42
C LYS A 156 8.31 11.36 10.14
N SER A 157 9.42 11.06 9.44
CA SER A 157 10.71 10.80 10.08
C SER A 157 11.93 11.47 9.42
N CYS A 158 11.81 12.15 8.27
CA CYS A 158 12.95 12.79 7.60
C CYS A 158 12.57 14.04 6.77
N GLN A 159 13.52 14.96 6.61
CA GLN A 159 13.46 15.99 5.56
C GLN A 159 13.54 15.27 4.20
N LEU A 160 12.43 15.22 3.47
CA LEU A 160 12.39 14.70 2.09
C LEU A 160 13.36 15.50 1.22
N SER A 161 14.04 14.84 0.28
CA SER A 161 14.70 15.59 -0.78
C SER A 161 13.62 16.32 -1.59
N PRO A 162 13.94 17.46 -2.24
CA PRO A 162 12.97 18.15 -3.09
C PRO A 162 12.36 17.24 -4.17
N GLU A 163 13.14 16.28 -4.69
CA GLU A 163 12.69 15.29 -5.67
C GLU A 163 11.69 14.29 -5.05
N ASP A 164 11.97 13.77 -3.86
CA ASP A 164 11.03 12.86 -3.17
C ASP A 164 9.72 13.56 -2.79
N GLN A 165 9.81 14.84 -2.42
CA GLN A 165 8.62 15.63 -2.12
C GLN A 165 7.77 15.81 -3.36
N VAL A 166 8.39 16.03 -4.52
CA VAL A 166 7.70 16.05 -5.80
C VAL A 166 7.10 14.67 -6.09
N ASN A 167 7.85 13.57 -6.00
CA ASN A 167 7.33 12.23 -6.31
C ASN A 167 6.20 11.77 -5.35
N ALA A 168 6.21 12.21 -4.09
CA ALA A 168 5.15 11.91 -3.14
C ALA A 168 3.87 12.76 -3.38
N THR A 169 4.00 13.95 -3.98
CA THR A 169 2.91 14.91 -4.14
C THR A 169 2.46 15.12 -5.60
N ALA A 170 3.22 14.64 -6.57
CA ALA A 170 2.97 14.76 -8.00
C ALA A 170 3.29 13.44 -8.71
N TRP A 171 2.29 12.86 -9.36
CA TRP A 171 2.46 11.62 -10.14
C TRP A 171 2.27 11.91 -11.63
N ASP A 172 3.26 11.55 -12.44
CA ASP A 172 3.14 11.51 -13.89
C ASP A 172 2.94 10.06 -14.32
N LEU A 173 1.72 9.75 -14.75
CA LEU A 173 1.34 8.43 -15.27
C LEU A 173 0.87 8.55 -16.73
N SER A 174 1.33 9.57 -17.46
CA SER A 174 1.02 9.75 -18.87
C SER A 174 1.56 8.61 -19.74
N HIS A 175 0.91 8.37 -20.90
CA HIS A 175 1.34 7.40 -21.91
C HIS A 175 1.41 5.92 -21.46
N ASN A 176 0.81 5.56 -20.33
CA ASN A 176 0.58 4.20 -19.85
C ASN A 176 -0.71 3.61 -20.46
N ARG A 177 -0.63 3.16 -21.72
CA ARG A 177 -1.76 2.58 -22.45
C ARG A 177 -2.43 1.44 -21.67
N GLY A 178 -3.76 1.53 -21.52
CA GLY A 178 -4.58 0.40 -21.07
C GLY A 178 -4.24 -0.05 -19.66
N PHE A 179 -4.56 0.78 -18.66
CA PHE A 179 -4.41 0.44 -17.25
C PHE A 179 -5.11 -0.90 -16.90
N GLU A 180 -4.38 -2.01 -16.89
CA GLU A 180 -4.86 -3.26 -16.27
C GLU A 180 -5.12 -3.04 -14.77
N ASN A 181 -4.36 -2.14 -14.15
CA ASN A 181 -4.44 -1.80 -12.72
C ASN A 181 -5.17 -0.47 -12.43
N PHE A 182 -6.06 0.01 -13.31
CA PHE A 182 -6.74 1.31 -13.09
C PHE A 182 -7.52 1.33 -11.76
N SER A 183 -8.12 0.20 -11.39
CA SER A 183 -8.85 0.07 -10.13
C SER A 183 -7.95 0.30 -8.90
N GLU A 184 -6.69 -0.16 -8.96
CA GLU A 184 -5.71 0.03 -7.89
C GLU A 184 -5.38 1.53 -7.73
N LEU A 185 -5.18 2.23 -8.85
CA LEU A 185 -4.96 3.68 -8.86
C LEU A 185 -6.18 4.42 -8.26
N ILE A 186 -7.39 4.04 -8.64
CA ILE A 186 -8.64 4.63 -8.11
C ILE A 186 -8.74 4.43 -6.60
N MET A 187 -8.36 3.26 -6.08
CA MET A 187 -8.31 3.01 -4.64
C MET A 187 -7.23 3.84 -3.94
N ALA A 188 -6.04 3.96 -4.54
CA ALA A 188 -4.96 4.78 -4.02
C ALA A 188 -5.37 6.26 -3.96
N LEU A 189 -5.95 6.81 -5.03
CA LEU A 189 -6.43 8.19 -5.06
C LEU A 189 -7.48 8.47 -3.99
N ARG A 190 -8.38 7.54 -3.70
CA ARG A 190 -9.38 7.70 -2.63
C ARG A 190 -8.78 7.80 -1.23
N LYS A 191 -7.65 7.13 -1.00
CA LYS A 191 -6.97 7.06 0.31
C LYS A 191 -5.85 8.09 0.46
N ASN A 192 -5.30 8.57 -0.66
CA ASN A 192 -4.12 9.41 -0.65
C ASN A 192 -4.40 10.75 0.05
N THR A 193 -3.49 11.13 0.96
CA THR A 193 -3.55 12.35 1.77
C THR A 193 -2.46 13.38 1.44
N MET A 194 -1.63 13.11 0.44
CA MET A 194 -0.47 13.93 0.08
C MET A 194 -0.43 14.35 -1.39
N LEU A 195 -1.04 13.57 -2.29
CA LEU A 195 -1.02 13.82 -3.72
C LEU A 195 -1.81 15.09 -4.04
N THR A 196 -1.12 16.05 -4.66
CA THR A 196 -1.65 17.34 -5.08
C THR A 196 -1.71 17.49 -6.59
N SER A 197 -0.91 16.74 -7.35
CA SER A 197 -0.89 16.77 -8.83
C SER A 197 -0.87 15.36 -9.44
N LEU A 198 -1.66 15.15 -10.49
CA LEU A 198 -1.73 13.89 -11.22
C LEU A 198 -1.84 14.12 -12.72
N ASP A 199 -0.92 13.56 -13.50
CA ASP A 199 -1.00 13.47 -14.95
C ASP A 199 -1.40 12.05 -15.39
N LEU A 200 -2.50 11.96 -16.14
CA LEU A 200 -3.02 10.74 -16.72
C LEU A 200 -3.21 10.88 -18.24
N SER A 201 -2.50 11.80 -18.89
CA SER A 201 -2.65 12.04 -20.32
C SER A 201 -2.33 10.83 -21.20
N SER A 202 -3.03 10.73 -22.33
CA SER A 202 -2.78 9.74 -23.38
C SER A 202 -2.84 8.27 -22.91
N ASN A 203 -3.79 7.94 -22.04
CA ASN A 203 -3.96 6.61 -21.42
C ASN A 203 -5.19 5.82 -21.92
N GLU A 204 -5.95 6.35 -22.88
CA GLU A 204 -7.13 5.70 -23.46
C GLU A 204 -8.20 5.27 -22.42
N LEU A 205 -8.34 6.04 -21.33
CA LEU A 205 -9.23 5.69 -20.20
C LEU A 205 -10.69 5.46 -20.59
N GLY A 206 -11.15 6.15 -21.63
CA GLY A 206 -12.52 6.08 -22.13
C GLY A 206 -13.55 6.61 -21.13
N SER A 207 -14.81 6.55 -21.52
CA SER A 207 -15.91 7.01 -20.65
C SER A 207 -16.03 6.27 -19.32
N PHE A 208 -15.57 5.01 -19.26
CA PHE A 208 -15.55 4.21 -18.04
C PHE A 208 -14.51 4.71 -17.05
N GLY A 209 -13.29 5.00 -17.52
CA GLY A 209 -12.25 5.58 -16.67
C GLY A 209 -12.65 6.96 -16.13
N GLY A 210 -13.30 7.80 -16.95
CA GLY A 210 -13.87 9.07 -16.50
C GLY A 210 -14.87 8.93 -15.36
N LYS A 211 -15.73 7.90 -15.40
CA LYS A 211 -16.66 7.60 -14.31
C LYS A 211 -15.92 7.21 -13.02
N LEU A 212 -14.95 6.30 -13.10
CA LEU A 212 -14.20 5.85 -11.93
C LEU A 212 -13.40 6.99 -11.28
N LEU A 213 -12.77 7.85 -12.10
CA LEU A 213 -12.09 9.06 -11.61
C LEU A 213 -13.05 9.98 -10.88
N SER A 214 -14.26 10.18 -11.43
CA SER A 214 -15.29 10.98 -10.77
C SER A 214 -15.61 10.42 -9.37
N GLU A 215 -15.75 9.11 -9.23
CA GLU A 215 -15.99 8.48 -7.93
C GLU A 215 -14.80 8.66 -6.95
N ALA A 216 -13.56 8.63 -7.45
CA ALA A 216 -12.37 8.90 -6.62
C ALA A 216 -12.33 10.36 -6.14
N LEU A 217 -12.57 11.30 -7.04
CA LEU A 217 -12.57 12.75 -6.76
C LEU A 217 -13.68 13.17 -5.78
N CYS A 218 -14.76 12.40 -5.65
CA CYS A 218 -15.76 12.64 -4.59
C CYS A 218 -15.22 12.45 -3.17
N LYS A 219 -14.13 11.69 -3.02
CA LYS A 219 -13.56 11.29 -1.72
C LYS A 219 -12.18 11.88 -1.47
N ASN A 220 -11.40 12.10 -2.53
CA ASN A 220 -10.11 12.73 -2.42
C ASN A 220 -10.27 14.23 -2.09
N THR A 221 -9.54 14.69 -1.08
CA THR A 221 -9.56 16.07 -0.59
C THR A 221 -8.20 16.76 -0.67
N THR A 222 -7.27 16.22 -1.47
CA THR A 222 -5.88 16.71 -1.52
C THR A 222 -5.42 17.05 -2.92
N LEU A 223 -6.00 16.41 -3.94
CA LEU A 223 -5.66 16.62 -5.33
C LEU A 223 -6.13 18.01 -5.76
N THR A 224 -5.18 18.81 -6.24
CA THR A 224 -5.37 20.19 -6.71
C THR A 224 -5.22 20.32 -8.22
N SER A 225 -4.44 19.46 -8.86
CA SER A 225 -4.19 19.47 -10.30
C SER A 225 -4.39 18.09 -10.92
N LEU A 226 -5.18 18.02 -11.98
CA LEU A 226 -5.45 16.78 -12.73
C LEU A 226 -5.35 17.03 -14.24
N ILE A 227 -4.48 16.29 -14.92
CA ILE A 227 -4.29 16.35 -16.37
C ILE A 227 -4.86 15.07 -16.98
N LEU A 228 -5.84 15.19 -17.86
CA LEU A 228 -6.56 14.08 -18.49
C LEU A 228 -6.53 14.14 -20.01
N LYS A 229 -5.57 14.84 -20.63
CA LYS A 229 -5.53 15.01 -22.08
C LYS A 229 -5.58 13.68 -22.84
N GLU A 230 -6.21 13.66 -24.01
CA GLU A 230 -6.13 12.52 -24.94
C GLU A 230 -6.58 11.18 -24.34
N ASN A 231 -7.67 11.17 -23.56
CA ASN A 231 -8.19 9.97 -22.90
C ASN A 231 -9.52 9.44 -23.44
N ASN A 232 -10.04 10.03 -24.53
CA ASN A 232 -11.28 9.60 -25.18
C ASN A 232 -12.46 9.45 -24.20
N LEU A 233 -12.56 10.32 -23.19
CA LEU A 233 -13.59 10.24 -22.15
C LEU A 233 -15.02 10.32 -22.71
N GLY A 234 -15.19 11.03 -23.83
CA GLY A 234 -16.46 11.22 -24.48
C GLY A 234 -17.46 12.03 -23.65
N SER A 235 -18.64 12.24 -24.19
CA SER A 235 -19.71 13.00 -23.52
C SER A 235 -20.17 12.39 -22.19
N LYS A 236 -20.15 11.05 -22.08
CA LYS A 236 -20.51 10.33 -20.85
C LYS A 236 -19.48 10.54 -19.74
N GLY A 237 -18.18 10.46 -20.06
CA GLY A 237 -17.11 10.71 -19.10
C GLY A 237 -17.10 12.18 -18.65
N GLY A 238 -17.26 13.12 -19.58
CA GLY A 238 -17.39 14.55 -19.26
C GLY A 238 -18.57 14.87 -18.35
N LYS A 239 -19.74 14.23 -18.58
CA LYS A 239 -20.89 14.39 -17.69
C LYS A 239 -20.59 13.86 -16.28
N ALA A 240 -20.01 12.66 -16.16
CA ALA A 240 -19.68 12.09 -14.86
C ALA A 240 -18.72 13.00 -14.05
N LEU A 241 -17.68 13.53 -14.72
CA LEU A 241 -16.75 14.47 -14.09
C LEU A 241 -17.47 15.74 -13.63
N SER A 242 -18.35 16.31 -14.46
CA SER A 242 -19.08 17.53 -14.10
C SER A 242 -19.90 17.40 -12.82
N GLU A 243 -20.57 16.26 -12.60
CA GLU A 243 -21.41 16.03 -11.42
C GLU A 243 -20.61 16.08 -10.10
N VAL A 244 -19.31 15.78 -10.17
CA VAL A 244 -18.40 15.75 -9.02
C VAL A 244 -17.63 17.07 -8.88
N LEU A 245 -17.24 17.69 -9.98
CA LEU A 245 -16.54 18.98 -9.97
C LEU A 245 -17.38 20.09 -9.33
N CYS A 246 -18.71 20.02 -9.43
CA CYS A 246 -19.62 20.92 -8.73
C CYS A 246 -19.54 20.80 -7.17
N LYS A 247 -18.94 19.73 -6.63
CA LYS A 247 -18.87 19.44 -5.19
C LYS A 247 -17.44 19.36 -4.65
N ASN A 248 -16.48 19.00 -5.49
CA ASN A 248 -15.08 18.95 -5.12
C ASN A 248 -14.55 20.39 -5.03
N THR A 249 -14.07 20.77 -3.85
CA THR A 249 -13.56 22.13 -3.57
C THR A 249 -12.04 22.21 -3.57
N THR A 250 -11.34 21.11 -3.85
CA THR A 250 -9.88 21.01 -3.70
C THR A 250 -9.18 21.05 -5.05
N LEU A 251 -9.81 20.53 -6.10
CA LEU A 251 -9.25 20.47 -7.45
C LEU A 251 -9.33 21.84 -8.14
N THR A 252 -8.24 22.59 -8.14
CA THR A 252 -8.17 23.95 -8.71
C THR A 252 -7.72 23.98 -10.17
N SER A 253 -7.15 22.90 -10.70
CA SER A 253 -6.66 22.78 -12.07
C SER A 253 -7.11 21.46 -12.71
N LEU A 254 -7.73 21.56 -13.89
CA LEU A 254 -8.17 20.41 -14.67
C LEU A 254 -7.93 20.65 -16.16
N ASP A 255 -7.17 19.76 -16.79
CA ASP A 255 -6.92 19.78 -18.23
C ASP A 255 -7.63 18.60 -18.93
N LEU A 256 -8.57 18.94 -19.81
CA LEU A 256 -9.41 17.99 -20.54
C LEU A 256 -9.20 18.05 -22.06
N TYR A 257 -8.10 18.66 -22.51
CA TYR A 257 -7.81 18.80 -23.94
C TYR A 257 -7.93 17.46 -24.69
N SER A 258 -8.53 17.47 -25.89
CA SER A 258 -8.63 16.28 -26.75
C SER A 258 -9.30 15.05 -26.09
N ASN A 259 -10.47 15.22 -25.47
CA ASN A 259 -11.23 14.13 -24.83
C ASN A 259 -12.57 13.79 -25.49
N GLU A 260 -12.85 14.35 -26.67
CA GLU A 260 -14.09 14.09 -27.42
C GLU A 260 -15.39 14.31 -26.61
N LEU A 261 -15.38 15.27 -25.67
CA LEU A 261 -16.51 15.48 -24.74
C LEU A 261 -17.83 15.84 -25.46
N GLY A 262 -17.75 16.34 -26.69
CA GLY A 262 -18.88 16.84 -27.45
C GLY A 262 -19.56 18.04 -26.77
N SER A 263 -20.60 18.59 -27.42
CA SER A 263 -21.32 19.77 -26.92
C SER A 263 -21.99 19.53 -25.56
N GLY A 264 -22.54 18.32 -25.35
CA GLY A 264 -23.19 17.96 -24.09
C GLY A 264 -22.24 17.85 -22.90
N GLY A 265 -21.09 17.17 -23.08
CA GLY A 265 -20.07 17.04 -22.04
C GLY A 265 -19.41 18.38 -21.72
N GLY A 266 -19.01 19.14 -22.75
CA GLY A 266 -18.40 20.47 -22.58
C GLY A 266 -19.32 21.46 -21.86
N LYS A 267 -20.62 21.50 -22.21
CA LYS A 267 -21.60 22.35 -21.52
C LYS A 267 -21.78 21.96 -20.05
N SER A 268 -21.74 20.66 -19.74
CA SER A 268 -21.89 20.17 -18.37
C SER A 268 -20.71 20.57 -17.49
N ILE A 269 -19.48 20.40 -18.00
CA ILE A 269 -18.26 20.85 -17.32
C ILE A 269 -18.28 22.36 -17.11
N SER A 270 -18.53 23.14 -18.16
CA SER A 270 -18.56 24.61 -18.11
C SER A 270 -19.55 25.15 -17.07
N LYS A 271 -20.72 24.52 -16.93
CA LYS A 271 -21.71 24.93 -15.93
C LYS A 271 -21.19 24.81 -14.49
N CYS A 272 -20.42 23.77 -14.18
CA CYS A 272 -19.89 23.55 -12.84
C CYS A 272 -18.66 24.42 -12.54
N THR A 273 -17.82 24.71 -13.53
CA THR A 273 -16.59 25.51 -13.33
C THR A 273 -16.85 27.01 -13.21
N LEU A 274 -18.01 27.48 -13.68
CA LEU A 274 -18.46 28.87 -13.58
C LEU A 274 -19.09 29.23 -12.22
N GLN A 275 -19.36 28.26 -11.34
CA GLN A 275 -20.09 28.52 -10.10
C GLN A 275 -19.22 28.86 -8.87
N GLU A 276 -17.93 28.49 -8.80
CA GLU A 276 -16.97 28.97 -7.78
C GLU A 276 -15.55 28.42 -8.01
N HIS A 277 -14.51 29.16 -7.57
CA HIS A 277 -13.06 28.82 -7.47
C HIS A 277 -12.31 28.24 -8.69
N HIS A 278 -13.00 27.96 -9.80
CA HIS A 278 -12.51 27.23 -10.96
C HIS A 278 -12.41 28.10 -12.23
N ALA A 279 -12.30 29.43 -12.09
CA ALA A 279 -12.36 30.37 -13.21
C ALA A 279 -11.20 30.26 -14.24
N TYR A 280 -10.15 29.49 -13.94
CA TYR A 280 -9.06 29.17 -14.88
C TYR A 280 -9.27 27.83 -15.63
N PHE A 281 -10.44 27.21 -15.47
CA PHE A 281 -10.70 25.90 -16.04
C PHE A 281 -10.78 25.93 -17.55
N LEU A 282 -10.09 24.93 -18.13
CA LEU A 282 -10.05 24.56 -19.53
C LEU A 282 -9.11 25.42 -20.39
N LYS A 283 -7.87 24.94 -20.51
CA LYS A 283 -7.20 24.99 -21.81
C LYS A 283 -7.88 23.95 -22.70
N SER A 284 -8.99 24.33 -23.31
CA SER A 284 -9.72 23.54 -24.32
C SER A 284 -8.99 23.52 -25.64
#